data_AF-A0A9E5L6F1-F1
#
_entry.id   AF-A0A9E5L6F1-F1
#
_cell.length_a   1.000
_cell.length_b   1.000
_cell.length_c   1.000
_cell.angle_alpha   90.00
_cell.angle_beta   90.00
_cell.angle_gamma   90.00
#
_symmetry.space_group_name_H-M   'P 1'
#
loop_
_entity.id
_entity.type
_entity.pdbx_description
1 polymer ?
#
loop_
_entity_poly.entity_id
_entity_poly.type
_entity_poly.pdbx_seq_one_letter_code
_entity_poly.pdbx_strand_id
1 'polypeptide(L)'
;MEDYILKVPSSQKAEDWFHFIRESLLHTDRVRKLIVDFNTVKFMDTDDFVLLACLIESFYIIGSDIKFIKGKDGLNNHLYHIKFKEYWKKGFDRNKFTLSFNHSTLCLWKISENIIYSYLMYACQYFEKFAQNKDLIPLASNLDEVFNNIFDHA
;
A
#
# COMPACT_ATOMS: atom_id res chain seq x y z
N MET A 1 -18.51 14.89 -13.25
CA MET A 1 -17.42 14.07 -12.67
C MET A 1 -16.45 13.75 -13.79
N GLU A 2 -15.14 13.92 -13.54
CA GLU A 2 -14.10 13.92 -14.56
C GLU A 2 -13.09 12.79 -14.35
N ASP A 3 -12.30 12.52 -15.39
CA ASP A 3 -11.15 11.62 -15.32
C ASP A 3 -9.93 12.44 -14.89
N TYR A 4 -9.20 11.98 -13.85
CA TYR A 4 -8.04 12.68 -13.32
C TYR A 4 -6.79 11.80 -13.43
N ILE A 5 -5.72 12.34 -14.02
CA ILE A 5 -4.45 11.65 -14.18
C ILE A 5 -3.52 12.08 -13.06
N LEU A 6 -3.23 11.16 -12.16
CA LEU A 6 -2.30 11.33 -11.06
C LEU A 6 -0.89 10.94 -11.51
N LYS A 7 -0.09 11.93 -11.93
CA LYS A 7 1.30 11.71 -12.34
C LYS A 7 2.19 11.58 -11.12
N VAL A 8 2.61 10.36 -10.81
CA VAL A 8 3.45 10.09 -9.65
C VAL A 8 4.82 10.76 -9.84
N PRO A 9 5.31 11.53 -8.86
CA PRO A 9 6.60 12.19 -8.95
C PRO A 9 7.73 11.15 -9.03
N SER A 10 8.72 11.41 -9.87
CA SER A 10 9.94 10.58 -9.94
C SER A 10 11.03 11.05 -8.97
N SER A 11 10.77 12.11 -8.21
CA SER A 11 11.68 12.67 -7.22
C SER A 11 11.59 11.90 -5.90
N GLN A 12 12.70 11.84 -5.17
CA GLN A 12 12.77 11.31 -3.80
C GLN A 12 12.77 12.43 -2.75
N LYS A 13 12.56 13.68 -3.17
CA LYS A 13 12.52 14.81 -2.23
C LYS A 13 11.15 14.90 -1.57
N ALA A 14 11.15 14.97 -0.24
CA ALA A 14 9.93 15.08 0.56
C ALA A 14 9.05 16.29 0.14
N GLU A 15 9.67 17.42 -0.23
CA GLU A 15 8.96 18.63 -0.68
C GLU A 15 8.12 18.37 -1.94
N ASP A 16 8.67 17.62 -2.90
CA ASP A 16 7.98 17.31 -4.16
C ASP A 16 6.77 16.41 -3.89
N TRP A 17 6.91 15.43 -2.99
CA TRP A 17 5.82 14.58 -2.55
C TRP A 17 4.75 15.35 -1.76
N PHE A 18 5.15 16.23 -0.84
CA PHE A 18 4.22 17.05 -0.10
C PHE A 18 3.38 17.94 -1.02
N HIS A 19 4.02 18.59 -1.99
CA HIS A 19 3.33 19.40 -3.00
C HIS A 19 2.39 18.53 -3.85
N PHE A 20 2.88 17.39 -4.34
CA PHE A 20 2.10 16.43 -5.11
C PHE A 20 0.83 15.97 -4.37
N ILE A 21 0.94 15.56 -3.10
CA ILE A 21 -0.21 15.13 -2.30
C ILE A 21 -1.20 16.29 -2.11
N ARG A 22 -0.71 17.46 -1.70
CA ARG A 22 -1.55 18.64 -1.44
C ARG A 22 -2.36 19.05 -2.67
N GLU A 23 -1.70 19.17 -3.83
CA GLU A 23 -2.38 19.54 -5.08
C GLU A 23 -3.38 18.46 -5.50
N SER A 24 -3.04 17.18 -5.35
CA SER A 24 -3.94 16.08 -5.70
C SER A 24 -5.22 16.07 -4.87
N LEU A 25 -5.11 16.42 -3.58
CA LEU A 25 -6.26 16.49 -2.67
C LEU A 25 -7.25 17.61 -3.03
N LEU A 26 -6.83 18.66 -3.76
CA LEU A 26 -7.74 19.70 -4.24
C LEU A 26 -8.74 19.19 -5.30
N HIS A 27 -8.49 18.00 -5.85
CA HIS A 27 -9.28 17.44 -6.95
C HIS A 27 -10.19 16.28 -6.53
N THR A 28 -10.22 15.87 -5.26
CA THR A 28 -10.94 14.65 -4.83
C THR A 28 -12.42 14.69 -5.18
N ASP A 29 -13.10 15.81 -4.96
CA ASP A 29 -14.57 15.85 -4.85
C ASP A 29 -15.35 15.60 -6.16
N ARG A 30 -14.68 15.51 -7.31
CA ARG A 30 -15.33 15.41 -8.63
C ARG A 30 -14.73 14.33 -9.54
N VAL A 31 -13.90 13.44 -9.02
CA VAL A 31 -13.19 12.44 -9.84
C VAL A 31 -14.00 11.16 -9.93
N ARG A 32 -14.46 10.83 -11.15
CA ARG A 32 -15.11 9.54 -11.43
C ARG A 32 -14.09 8.43 -11.57
N LYS A 33 -12.94 8.76 -12.13
CA LYS A 33 -11.90 7.80 -12.49
C LYS A 33 -10.53 8.39 -12.23
N LEU A 34 -9.75 7.72 -11.37
CA LEU A 34 -8.37 8.07 -11.09
C LEU A 34 -7.45 7.20 -11.96
N ILE A 35 -6.56 7.82 -12.72
CA ILE A 35 -5.54 7.14 -13.51
C ILE A 35 -4.17 7.45 -12.90
N VAL A 36 -3.61 6.49 -12.17
CA VAL A 36 -2.30 6.63 -11.52
C VAL A 36 -1.21 6.29 -12.53
N ASP A 37 -0.38 7.27 -12.86
CA ASP A 37 0.67 7.17 -13.87
C ASP A 37 2.07 7.05 -13.26
N PHE A 38 2.70 5.89 -13.50
CA PHE A 38 4.05 5.56 -13.04
C PHE A 38 5.14 5.69 -14.12
N ASN A 39 4.83 6.15 -15.34
CA ASN A 39 5.74 6.08 -16.50
C ASN A 39 7.13 6.70 -16.26
N THR A 40 7.18 7.77 -15.48
CA THR A 40 8.42 8.50 -15.18
C THR A 40 9.24 7.85 -14.05
N VAL A 41 8.59 7.05 -13.20
CA VAL A 41 9.14 6.53 -11.94
C VAL A 41 9.95 5.25 -12.17
N LYS A 42 11.18 5.23 -11.64
CA LYS A 42 12.07 4.06 -11.67
C LYS A 42 12.07 3.28 -10.36
N PHE A 43 11.91 3.99 -9.26
CA PHE A 43 12.03 3.51 -7.89
C PHE A 43 11.21 4.44 -6.99
N MET A 44 10.77 3.93 -5.85
CA MET A 44 9.97 4.64 -4.85
C MET A 44 10.34 4.09 -3.48
N ASP A 45 10.50 4.99 -2.51
CA ASP A 45 10.79 4.61 -1.12
C ASP A 45 9.51 4.14 -0.41
N THR A 46 9.68 3.44 0.73
CA THR A 46 8.53 2.86 1.46
C THR A 46 7.53 3.92 1.89
N ASP A 47 8.00 5.07 2.38
CA ASP A 47 7.14 6.15 2.85
C ASP A 47 6.32 6.75 1.70
N ASP A 48 6.92 6.89 0.52
CA ASP A 48 6.27 7.34 -0.69
C ASP A 48 5.17 6.36 -1.15
N PHE A 49 5.39 5.05 -1.02
CA PHE A 49 4.35 4.05 -1.28
C PHE A 49 3.16 4.21 -0.34
N VAL A 50 3.42 4.46 0.94
CA VAL A 50 2.37 4.66 1.95
C VAL A 50 1.58 5.93 1.64
N LEU A 51 2.25 7.05 1.37
CA LEU A 51 1.59 8.31 0.99
C LEU A 51 0.73 8.16 -0.28
N LEU A 52 1.27 7.49 -1.30
CA LEU A 52 0.53 7.22 -2.53
C LEU A 52 -0.68 6.31 -2.28
N ALA A 53 -0.52 5.25 -1.47
CA ALA A 53 -1.61 4.36 -1.12
C ALA A 53 -2.74 5.10 -0.39
N CYS A 54 -2.40 5.94 0.58
CA CYS A 54 -3.35 6.79 1.30
C CYS A 54 -4.10 7.74 0.36
N LEU A 55 -3.39 8.37 -0.59
CA LEU A 55 -4.01 9.25 -1.58
C LEU A 55 -4.95 8.48 -2.52
N ILE A 56 -4.53 7.33 -3.05
CA ILE A 56 -5.41 6.49 -3.90
C ILE A 56 -6.65 6.07 -3.12
N GLU A 57 -6.48 5.73 -1.83
CA GLU A 57 -7.58 5.35 -0.96
C GLU A 57 -8.60 6.48 -0.76
N SER A 58 -8.17 7.74 -0.65
CA SER A 58 -9.10 8.86 -0.52
C SER A 58 -10.00 9.02 -1.75
N PHE A 59 -9.47 8.78 -2.96
CA PHE A 59 -10.28 8.73 -4.19
C PHE A 59 -11.18 7.49 -4.24
N TYR A 60 -10.69 6.34 -3.76
CA TYR A 60 -11.48 5.11 -3.76
C TYR A 60 -12.71 5.22 -2.84
N ILE A 61 -12.56 5.78 -1.63
CA ILE A 61 -13.63 5.90 -0.64
C ILE A 61 -14.80 6.75 -1.13
N ILE A 62 -14.53 7.78 -1.95
CA ILE A 62 -15.57 8.62 -2.56
C ILE A 62 -16.18 8.01 -3.85
N GLY A 63 -15.78 6.80 -4.22
CA GLY A 63 -16.35 6.04 -5.33
C GLY A 63 -15.64 6.16 -6.68
N SER A 64 -14.41 6.70 -6.72
CA SER A 64 -13.64 6.75 -7.97
C SER A 64 -13.20 5.36 -8.44
N ASP A 65 -13.29 5.08 -9.74
CA ASP A 65 -12.68 3.90 -10.37
C ASP A 65 -11.16 4.09 -10.48
N ILE A 66 -10.39 3.19 -9.88
CA ILE A 66 -8.92 3.27 -9.88
C ILE A 66 -8.35 2.48 -11.07
N LYS A 67 -7.45 3.12 -11.81
CA LYS A 67 -6.69 2.52 -12.91
C LYS A 67 -5.23 2.90 -12.81
N PHE A 68 -4.38 2.03 -13.33
CA PHE A 68 -2.93 2.19 -13.27
C PHE A 68 -2.34 2.16 -14.68
N ILE A 69 -1.50 3.13 -15.00
CA ILE A 69 -0.59 3.05 -16.14
C ILE A 69 0.68 2.34 -15.69
N LYS A 70 1.31 1.58 -16.58
CA LYS A 70 2.56 0.87 -16.29
C LYS A 70 3.68 1.88 -16.00
N GLY A 71 4.51 1.58 -15.00
CA GLY A 71 5.80 2.26 -14.80
C GLY A 71 6.92 1.62 -15.62
N LYS A 72 8.16 1.94 -15.28
CA LYS A 72 9.33 1.22 -15.82
C LYS A 72 9.39 -0.21 -15.27
N ASP A 73 10.06 -1.11 -15.99
CA ASP A 73 10.01 -2.56 -15.73
C ASP A 73 10.36 -2.95 -14.29
N GLY A 74 11.42 -2.35 -13.71
CA GLY A 74 11.83 -2.62 -12.33
C GLY A 74 10.74 -2.28 -11.30
N LEU A 75 10.17 -1.08 -11.37
CA LEU A 75 9.09 -0.66 -10.49
C LEU A 75 7.83 -1.50 -10.71
N ASN A 76 7.43 -1.75 -11.97
CA ASN A 76 6.27 -2.58 -12.25
C ASN A 76 6.40 -4.00 -11.69
N ASN A 77 7.59 -4.59 -11.80
CA ASN A 77 7.87 -5.91 -11.25
C ASN A 77 7.76 -5.88 -9.71
N HIS A 78 8.26 -4.84 -9.06
CA HIS A 78 8.12 -4.67 -7.62
C HIS A 78 6.64 -4.51 -7.20
N LEU A 79 5.90 -3.61 -7.85
CA LEU A 79 4.46 -3.37 -7.65
C LEU A 79 3.62 -4.63 -7.83
N TYR A 80 3.99 -5.47 -8.80
CA TYR A 80 3.36 -6.77 -9.03
C TYR A 80 3.59 -7.71 -7.84
N HIS A 81 4.84 -7.85 -7.39
CA HIS A 81 5.17 -8.76 -6.30
C HIS A 81 4.49 -8.40 -4.97
N ILE A 82 4.37 -7.10 -4.67
CA ILE A 82 3.69 -6.61 -3.46
C ILE A 82 2.17 -6.45 -3.65
N LYS A 83 1.63 -6.86 -4.82
CA LYS A 83 0.21 -6.78 -5.17
C LYS A 83 -0.42 -5.39 -4.99
N PHE A 84 0.38 -4.33 -5.08
CA PHE A 84 -0.08 -2.96 -4.85
C PHE A 84 -1.29 -2.61 -5.71
N LYS A 85 -1.19 -2.86 -7.03
CA LYS A 85 -2.27 -2.53 -7.98
C LYS A 85 -3.50 -3.43 -7.85
N GLU A 86 -3.34 -4.64 -7.30
CA GLU A 86 -4.46 -5.59 -7.11
C GLU A 86 -5.45 -5.07 -6.06
N TYR A 87 -4.95 -4.30 -5.10
CA TYR A 87 -5.70 -3.86 -3.94
C TYR A 87 -6.95 -3.04 -4.26
N TRP A 88 -6.92 -2.27 -5.36
CA TRP A 88 -8.05 -1.47 -5.85
C TRP A 88 -8.76 -2.08 -7.07
N LYS A 89 -8.48 -3.33 -7.43
CA LYS A 89 -9.22 -4.01 -8.50
C LYS A 89 -10.62 -4.38 -8.03
N LYS A 90 -11.59 -4.25 -8.95
CA LYS A 90 -12.96 -4.71 -8.70
C LYS A 90 -12.97 -6.21 -8.39
N GLY A 91 -13.60 -6.57 -7.27
CA GLY A 91 -13.71 -7.97 -6.81
C GLY A 91 -12.55 -8.46 -5.94
N PHE A 92 -11.52 -7.64 -5.69
CA PHE A 92 -10.48 -7.98 -4.72
C PHE A 92 -11.03 -7.88 -3.28
N ASP A 93 -10.85 -8.93 -2.48
CA ASP A 93 -11.31 -8.97 -1.09
C ASP A 93 -10.29 -8.29 -0.17
N ARG A 94 -10.51 -6.99 0.05
CA ARG A 94 -9.65 -6.13 0.87
C ARG A 94 -9.71 -6.44 2.38
N ASN A 95 -10.64 -7.29 2.81
CA ASN A 95 -10.80 -7.72 4.20
C ASN A 95 -10.17 -9.09 4.47
N LYS A 96 -9.52 -9.69 3.46
CA LYS A 96 -8.76 -10.92 3.61
C LYS A 96 -7.26 -10.67 3.52
N PHE A 97 -6.54 -11.47 4.31
CA PHE A 97 -5.10 -11.47 4.24
C PHE A 97 -4.64 -11.92 2.86
N THR A 98 -3.70 -11.16 2.27
CA THR A 98 -3.18 -11.42 0.95
C THR A 98 -1.66 -11.52 1.01
N LEU A 99 -1.14 -12.69 0.68
CA LEU A 99 0.31 -12.92 0.55
C LEU A 99 0.88 -12.16 -0.64
N SER A 100 2.08 -11.59 -0.50
CA SER A 100 2.88 -11.13 -1.63
C SER A 100 3.29 -12.30 -2.52
N PHE A 101 3.67 -12.05 -3.77
CA PHE A 101 4.23 -13.07 -4.66
C PHE A 101 5.72 -13.33 -4.41
N ASN A 102 6.35 -12.57 -3.51
CA ASN A 102 7.74 -12.76 -3.12
C ASN A 102 7.83 -13.20 -1.66
N HIS A 103 9.03 -13.65 -1.25
CA HIS A 103 9.32 -13.98 0.15
C HIS A 103 10.17 -12.89 0.84
N SER A 104 10.40 -11.77 0.16
CA SER A 104 11.29 -10.68 0.60
C SER A 104 10.55 -9.45 1.10
N THR A 105 9.24 -9.35 0.92
CA THR A 105 8.43 -8.20 1.34
C THR A 105 7.21 -8.63 2.15
N LEU A 106 7.08 -8.05 3.34
CA LEU A 106 5.84 -8.05 4.10
C LEU A 106 4.91 -6.98 3.55
N CYS A 107 3.72 -7.37 3.15
CA CYS A 107 2.76 -6.51 2.48
C CYS A 107 1.49 -6.39 3.33
N LEU A 108 1.22 -5.20 3.86
CA LEU A 108 0.02 -4.89 4.63
C LEU A 108 -0.48 -3.48 4.28
N TRP A 109 -1.38 -3.40 3.29
CA TRP A 109 -1.95 -2.13 2.83
C TRP A 109 -3.17 -1.69 3.63
N LYS A 110 -3.84 -2.63 4.32
CA LYS A 110 -4.98 -2.37 5.21
C LYS A 110 -5.05 -3.44 6.27
N ILE A 111 -5.39 -3.01 7.48
CA ILE A 111 -5.69 -3.88 8.60
C ILE A 111 -7.21 -4.06 8.74
N SER A 112 -7.62 -5.25 9.16
CA SER A 112 -8.95 -5.53 9.69
C SER A 112 -8.82 -6.66 10.70
N GLU A 113 -9.77 -6.78 11.63
CA GLU A 113 -9.75 -7.80 12.68
C GLU A 113 -9.52 -9.21 12.12
N ASN A 114 -10.13 -9.52 10.97
CA ASN A 114 -10.03 -10.82 10.31
C ASN A 114 -8.65 -11.12 9.69
N ILE A 115 -7.78 -10.11 9.54
CA ILE A 115 -6.47 -10.22 8.89
C ILE A 115 -5.33 -10.43 9.90
N ILE A 116 -5.48 -9.91 11.13
CA ILE A 116 -4.40 -9.79 12.13
C ILE A 116 -3.67 -11.13 12.30
N TYR A 117 -4.41 -12.17 12.70
CA TYR A 117 -3.82 -13.48 12.96
C TYR A 117 -3.01 -14.03 11.76
N SER A 118 -3.57 -13.93 10.56
CA SER A 118 -2.92 -14.43 9.36
C SER A 118 -1.66 -13.64 9.02
N TYR A 119 -1.69 -12.32 9.23
CA TYR A 119 -0.53 -11.45 9.05
C TYR A 119 0.56 -11.75 10.08
N LEU A 120 0.21 -11.93 11.36
CA LEU A 120 1.17 -12.27 12.43
C LEU A 120 1.92 -13.56 12.12
N MET A 121 1.19 -14.61 11.71
CA MET A 121 1.80 -15.88 11.32
C MET A 121 2.77 -15.70 10.14
N TYR A 122 2.40 -14.90 9.14
CA TYR A 122 3.26 -14.62 8.01
C TYR A 122 4.49 -13.76 8.39
N ALA A 123 4.33 -12.79 9.28
CA ALA A 123 5.41 -11.97 9.79
C ALA A 123 6.45 -12.83 10.54
N CYS A 124 6.00 -13.75 11.39
CA CYS A 124 6.89 -14.70 12.05
C CYS A 124 7.68 -15.52 11.02
N GLN A 125 7.00 -16.18 10.06
CA GLN A 125 7.66 -16.94 8.99
C GLN A 125 8.66 -16.10 8.20
N TYR A 126 8.34 -14.84 7.93
CA TYR A 126 9.24 -13.93 7.24
C TYR A 126 10.53 -13.66 8.04
N PHE A 127 10.40 -13.44 9.35
CA PHE A 127 11.54 -13.11 10.21
C PHE A 127 12.34 -14.32 10.69
N GLU A 128 11.79 -15.54 10.62
CA GLU A 128 12.50 -16.78 10.97
C GLU A 128 13.86 -16.90 10.26
N LYS A 129 13.91 -16.54 8.97
CA LYS A 129 15.15 -16.58 8.17
C LYS A 129 16.24 -15.62 8.66
N PHE A 130 15.89 -14.63 9.47
CA PHE A 130 16.80 -13.64 10.05
C PHE A 130 17.04 -13.86 11.55
N ALA A 131 16.15 -14.60 12.22
CA ALA A 131 16.11 -14.73 13.67
C ALA A 131 17.22 -15.64 14.23
N GLN A 132 17.92 -16.43 13.40
CA GLN A 132 18.98 -17.35 13.83
C GLN A 132 18.54 -18.26 15.00
N ASN A 133 17.33 -18.84 14.91
CA ASN A 133 16.68 -19.66 15.94
C ASN A 133 16.27 -18.91 17.23
N LYS A 134 16.19 -17.57 17.21
CA LYS A 134 15.55 -16.82 18.30
C LYS A 134 14.03 -17.02 18.30
N ASP A 135 13.45 -16.91 19.48
CA ASP A 135 12.01 -16.95 19.66
C ASP A 135 11.34 -15.70 19.08
N LEU A 136 10.33 -15.91 18.25
CA LEU A 136 9.53 -14.87 17.59
C LEU A 136 8.17 -14.64 18.26
N ILE A 137 7.86 -15.35 19.35
CA ILE A 137 6.67 -15.06 20.18
C ILE A 137 6.60 -13.58 20.56
N PRO A 138 7.69 -12.91 20.99
CA PRO A 138 7.64 -11.48 21.31
C PRO A 138 7.23 -10.60 20.12
N LEU A 139 7.64 -10.95 18.89
CA LEU A 139 7.24 -10.23 17.69
C LEU A 139 5.73 -10.35 17.47
N ALA A 140 5.20 -11.57 17.55
CA ALA A 140 3.78 -11.81 17.38
C ALA A 140 2.94 -11.05 18.41
N SER A 141 3.30 -11.15 19.69
CA SER A 141 2.57 -10.49 20.78
C SER A 141 2.59 -8.96 20.65
N ASN A 142 3.75 -8.37 20.34
CA ASN A 142 3.85 -6.91 20.19
C ASN A 142 3.07 -6.39 18.97
N LEU A 143 3.09 -7.13 17.85
CA LEU A 143 2.30 -6.75 16.68
C LEU A 143 0.80 -6.87 16.94
N ASP A 144 0.36 -7.91 17.65
CA ASP A 144 -1.04 -8.07 18.06
C ASP A 144 -1.50 -6.90 18.94
N GLU A 145 -0.69 -6.51 19.92
CA GLU A 145 -0.94 -5.34 20.77
C GLU A 145 -1.04 -4.04 19.94
N VAL A 146 -0.10 -3.81 19.02
CA VAL A 146 -0.14 -2.64 18.14
C VAL A 146 -1.42 -2.62 17.31
N PHE A 147 -1.84 -3.75 16.73
CA PHE A 147 -3.06 -3.78 15.94
C PHE A 147 -4.31 -3.53 16.79
N ASN A 148 -4.42 -4.16 17.96
CA ASN A 148 -5.54 -3.92 18.88
C ASN A 148 -5.60 -2.45 19.32
N ASN A 149 -4.45 -1.85 19.65
CA ASN A 149 -4.38 -0.43 19.97
C ASN A 149 -4.85 0.48 18.82
N ILE A 150 -4.56 0.12 17.56
CA ILE A 150 -5.08 0.86 16.40
C ILE A 150 -6.60 0.73 16.31
N PHE A 151 -7.17 -0.46 16.49
CA PHE A 151 -8.62 -0.65 16.43
C PHE A 151 -9.37 0.03 17.58
N ASP A 152 -8.76 0.10 18.77
CA ASP A 152 -9.37 0.72 19.94
C ASP A 152 -9.29 2.26 19.92
N HIS A 153 -8.38 2.85 19.13
CA HIS A 153 -8.03 4.26 19.27
C HIS A 153 -7.91 5.09 17.97
N ALA A 154 -7.95 4.49 16.77
CA ALA A 154 -7.86 5.19 15.49
C ALA A 154 -9.21 5.27 14.75
#